data_AF-A0AAP6GAK1-F1
#
_entry.id   AF-A0AAP6GAK1-F1
#
_cell.length_a   1.000
_cell.length_b   1.000
_cell.length_c   1.000
_cell.angle_alpha   90.00
_cell.angle_beta   90.00
_cell.angle_gamma   90.00
#
_symmetry.space_group_name_H-M   'P 1'
#
loop_
_entity.id
_entity.type
_entity.pdbx_description
1 polymer ?
#
loop_
_entity_poly.entity_id
_entity_poly.type
_entity_poly.pdbx_seq_one_letter_code
_entity_poly.pdbx_strand_id
1 'polypeptide(L)'
;MTRTALFLLLSFHALADEPELWLVELEHNDGIRLQFQGAELELGSATLVGAAQFDDLRPGMHLAIQSRYGVAEQIRVLATAPDPAQSSQWLRGEDRLVATAGESLLLQQLGVLAFDAGTRWVNGSSADLQPGRRLVLSRDDEGRLTEILIPNPEDE
;
A
#
# COMPACT_ATOMS: atom_id res chain seq x y z
N MET A 1 25.46 47.89 8.45
CA MET A 1 24.29 47.02 8.68
C MET A 1 24.19 46.06 7.49
N THR A 2 24.61 44.82 7.70
CA THR A 2 24.61 43.74 6.70
C THR A 2 23.27 42.99 6.81
N ARG A 3 22.42 43.07 5.79
CA ARG A 3 21.20 42.25 5.69
C ARG A 3 21.49 41.06 4.77
N THR A 4 21.67 39.91 5.41
CA THR A 4 21.70 38.58 4.83
C THR A 4 20.38 38.29 4.11
N ALA A 5 20.43 38.00 2.81
CA ALA A 5 19.33 37.38 2.09
C ALA A 5 19.59 35.88 2.08
N LEU A 6 18.88 35.15 2.94
CA LEU A 6 18.85 33.70 2.94
C LEU A 6 17.91 33.26 1.81
N PHE A 7 18.47 32.82 0.68
CA PHE A 7 17.71 32.15 -0.37
C PHE A 7 17.39 30.72 0.09
N LEU A 8 16.16 30.51 0.53
CA LEU A 8 15.59 29.17 0.72
C LEU A 8 15.31 28.58 -0.67
N LEU A 9 16.18 27.69 -1.12
CA LEU A 9 15.94 26.83 -2.28
C LEU A 9 14.92 25.76 -1.88
N LEU A 10 13.64 26.10 -2.01
CA LEU A 10 12.55 25.11 -2.01
C LEU A 10 12.63 24.36 -3.34
N SER A 11 13.24 23.18 -3.32
CA SER A 11 13.11 22.21 -4.40
C SER A 11 11.69 21.65 -4.37
N PHE A 12 10.74 22.40 -4.93
CA PHE A 12 9.43 21.86 -5.30
C PHE A 12 9.65 20.92 -6.49
N HIS A 13 10.00 19.67 -6.22
CA HIS A 13 9.73 18.60 -7.18
C HIS A 13 8.22 18.38 -7.14
N ALA A 14 7.48 19.19 -7.90
CA ALA A 14 6.17 18.80 -8.37
C ALA A 14 6.38 17.66 -9.37
N LEU A 15 6.67 16.46 -8.84
CA LEU A 15 6.42 15.24 -9.59
C LEU A 15 4.91 15.20 -9.82
N ALA A 16 4.50 14.84 -11.03
CA ALA A 16 3.10 14.72 -11.36
C ALA A 16 2.44 13.78 -10.34
N ASP A 17 1.53 14.30 -9.50
CA ASP A 17 0.75 13.47 -8.59
C ASP A 17 -0.16 12.59 -9.43
N GLU A 18 0.26 11.37 -9.70
CA GLU A 18 -0.63 10.34 -10.19
C GLU A 18 -1.41 9.75 -8.99
N PRO A 19 -2.69 9.40 -9.19
CA PRO A 19 -3.43 8.73 -8.14
C PRO A 19 -2.74 7.41 -7.78
N GLU A 20 -2.50 7.20 -6.50
CA GLU A 20 -1.89 5.98 -6.00
C GLU A 20 -2.93 4.86 -5.97
N LEU A 21 -2.59 3.69 -6.48
CA LEU A 21 -3.43 2.51 -6.34
C LEU A 21 -2.96 1.67 -5.15
N TRP A 22 -3.86 1.43 -4.20
CA TRP A 22 -3.65 0.57 -3.04
C TRP A 22 -4.50 -0.70 -3.18
N LEU A 23 -3.88 -1.87 -2.99
CA LEU A 23 -4.53 -3.19 -2.99
C LEU A 23 -4.35 -3.83 -1.60
N VAL A 24 -5.24 -3.52 -0.67
CA VAL A 24 -5.01 -3.72 0.77
C VAL A 24 -6.20 -4.38 1.47
N GLU A 25 -5.96 -5.03 2.61
CA GLU A 25 -7.01 -5.54 3.48
C GLU A 25 -7.37 -4.48 4.54
N LEU A 26 -8.65 -4.16 4.66
CA LEU A 26 -9.13 -3.19 5.64
C LEU A 26 -8.94 -3.73 7.06
N GLU A 27 -8.24 -2.99 7.91
CA GLU A 27 -8.07 -3.32 9.34
C GLU A 27 -9.18 -2.68 10.18
N HIS A 28 -9.44 -1.39 9.95
CA HIS A 28 -10.49 -0.67 10.67
C HIS A 28 -11.10 0.44 9.82
N ASN A 29 -12.37 0.74 10.09
CA ASN A 29 -13.10 1.85 9.48
C ASN A 29 -13.92 2.53 10.57
N ASP A 30 -13.60 3.79 10.86
CA ASP A 30 -14.28 4.61 11.87
C ASP A 30 -15.33 5.57 11.27
N GLY A 31 -15.57 5.48 9.96
CA GLY A 31 -16.47 6.35 9.20
C GLY A 31 -15.84 7.65 8.71
N ILE A 32 -14.59 7.93 9.11
CA ILE A 32 -13.81 9.11 8.68
C ILE A 32 -12.51 8.65 8.01
N ARG A 33 -11.88 7.60 8.56
CA ARG A 33 -10.57 7.07 8.21
C ARG A 33 -10.65 5.57 8.02
N LEU A 34 -9.93 5.10 7.01
CA LEU A 34 -9.68 3.69 6.74
C LEU A 34 -8.27 3.38 7.21
N GLN A 35 -8.15 2.42 8.12
CA GLN A 35 -6.88 1.96 8.66
C GLN A 35 -6.50 0.64 8.01
N PHE A 36 -5.21 0.51 7.73
CA PHE A 36 -4.57 -0.64 7.11
C PHE A 36 -3.28 -0.92 7.87
N GLN A 37 -2.72 -2.10 7.67
CA GLN A 37 -1.44 -2.48 8.26
C GLN A 37 -0.34 -1.44 7.95
N GLY A 38 0.02 -0.64 8.96
CA GLY A 38 1.04 0.41 8.88
C GLY A 38 0.67 1.66 8.06
N ALA A 39 -0.60 1.89 7.72
CA ALA A 39 -1.03 3.06 6.95
C ALA A 39 -2.50 3.44 7.20
N GLU A 40 -2.87 4.65 6.82
CA GLU A 40 -4.24 5.16 6.93
C GLU A 40 -4.58 6.04 5.74
N LEU A 41 -5.86 6.05 5.34
CA LEU A 41 -6.41 6.99 4.37
C LEU A 41 -7.66 7.68 4.93
N GLU A 42 -7.78 8.98 4.65
CA GLU A 42 -9.03 9.69 4.89
C GLU A 42 -10.07 9.28 3.83
N LEU A 43 -11.30 9.01 4.27
CA LEU A 43 -12.36 8.50 3.41
C LEU A 43 -12.89 9.57 2.44
N GLY A 44 -12.88 10.84 2.88
CA GLY A 44 -13.20 12.00 2.05
C GLY A 44 -14.58 11.90 1.36
N SER A 45 -14.59 12.08 0.05
CA SER A 45 -15.78 11.98 -0.80
C SER A 45 -15.66 10.85 -1.83
N ALA A 46 -14.95 9.78 -1.47
CA ALA A 46 -14.63 8.69 -2.36
C ALA A 46 -15.86 8.11 -3.07
N THR A 47 -15.71 7.71 -4.32
CA THR A 47 -16.72 6.90 -4.99
C THR A 47 -16.63 5.46 -4.51
N LEU A 48 -17.71 4.91 -3.93
CA LEU A 48 -17.75 3.53 -3.45
C LEU A 48 -18.36 2.59 -4.50
N VAL A 49 -17.68 1.47 -4.76
CA VAL A 49 -18.13 0.43 -5.69
C VAL A 49 -18.07 -0.95 -5.02
N GLY A 50 -19.16 -1.71 -5.11
CA GLY A 50 -19.24 -3.06 -4.52
C GLY A 50 -19.75 -3.10 -3.07
N ALA A 51 -20.12 -1.95 -2.51
CA ALA A 51 -20.84 -1.80 -1.24
C ALA A 51 -21.88 -0.67 -1.38
N ALA A 52 -22.92 -0.67 -0.54
CA ALA A 52 -23.99 0.33 -0.64
C ALA A 52 -23.63 1.64 0.08
N GLN A 53 -22.92 1.53 1.20
CA GLN A 53 -22.47 2.64 2.04
C GLN A 53 -21.15 2.31 2.72
N PHE A 54 -20.43 3.31 3.21
CA PHE A 54 -19.13 3.13 3.85
C PHE A 54 -19.18 2.30 5.12
N ASP A 55 -20.29 2.36 5.88
CA ASP A 55 -20.49 1.54 7.08
C ASP A 55 -20.58 0.04 6.77
N ASP A 56 -20.78 -0.33 5.49
CA ASP A 56 -20.74 -1.72 5.05
C ASP A 56 -19.31 -2.24 4.84
N LEU A 57 -18.30 -1.36 4.85
CA LEU A 57 -16.89 -1.76 4.78
C LEU A 57 -16.44 -2.29 6.13
N ARG A 58 -16.11 -3.59 6.18
CA ARG A 58 -15.77 -4.31 7.41
C ARG A 58 -14.30 -4.74 7.42
N PRO A 59 -13.69 -4.84 8.61
CA PRO A 59 -12.37 -5.44 8.76
C PRO A 59 -12.27 -6.79 8.04
N GLY A 60 -11.15 -7.04 7.37
CA GLY A 60 -10.90 -8.23 6.54
C GLY A 60 -11.37 -8.12 5.09
N MET A 61 -12.01 -7.02 4.69
CA MET A 61 -12.36 -6.80 3.27
C MET A 61 -11.14 -6.36 2.47
N HIS A 62 -10.90 -7.01 1.34
CA HIS A 62 -9.90 -6.56 0.37
C HIS A 62 -10.44 -5.43 -0.50
N LEU A 63 -9.68 -4.35 -0.59
CA LEU A 63 -10.06 -3.13 -1.29
C LEU A 63 -9.03 -2.77 -2.35
N ALA A 64 -9.52 -2.29 -3.50
CA ALA A 64 -8.73 -1.49 -4.42
C ALA A 64 -9.10 -0.02 -4.22
N ILE A 65 -8.13 0.79 -3.80
CA ILE A 65 -8.34 2.20 -3.47
C ILE A 65 -7.46 3.05 -4.37
N GLN A 66 -8.09 3.95 -5.11
CA GLN A 66 -7.37 5.06 -5.74
C GLN A 66 -7.34 6.20 -4.72
N SER A 67 -6.15 6.63 -4.35
CA SER A 67 -5.94 7.71 -3.39
C SER A 67 -5.05 8.80 -3.95
N ARG A 68 -5.16 9.98 -3.36
CA ARG A 68 -4.31 11.13 -3.66
C ARG A 68 -4.13 11.94 -2.39
N TYR A 69 -2.89 12.31 -2.06
CA TYR A 69 -2.57 13.08 -0.86
C TYR A 69 -3.11 12.46 0.45
N GLY A 70 -3.13 11.13 0.56
CA GLY A 70 -3.67 10.43 1.73
C GLY A 70 -5.19 10.42 1.83
N VAL A 71 -5.91 10.84 0.78
CA VAL A 71 -7.39 10.83 0.71
C VAL A 71 -7.84 9.84 -0.37
N ALA A 72 -8.86 9.03 -0.06
CA ALA A 72 -9.47 8.13 -1.02
C ALA A 72 -10.33 8.91 -2.05
N GLU A 73 -10.13 8.62 -3.34
CA GLU A 73 -10.95 9.14 -4.45
C GLU A 73 -11.94 8.08 -4.97
N GLN A 74 -11.52 6.81 -5.01
CA GLN A 74 -12.37 5.68 -5.34
C GLN A 74 -12.01 4.47 -4.47
N ILE A 75 -13.03 3.79 -3.94
CA ILE A 75 -12.89 2.54 -3.18
C ILE A 75 -13.72 1.47 -3.88
N ARG A 76 -13.08 0.34 -4.18
CA ARG A 76 -13.73 -0.84 -4.76
C ARG A 76 -13.53 -2.04 -3.86
N VAL A 77 -14.62 -2.70 -3.49
CA VAL A 77 -14.57 -3.99 -2.79
C VAL A 77 -14.16 -5.08 -3.77
N LEU A 78 -13.11 -5.81 -3.45
CA LEU A 78 -12.59 -6.93 -4.24
C LEU A 78 -13.24 -8.23 -3.76
N ALA A 79 -14.18 -8.76 -4.55
CA ALA A 79 -14.80 -10.06 -4.30
C ALA A 79 -13.94 -11.25 -4.76
N THR A 80 -12.97 -10.98 -5.65
CA THR A 80 -12.01 -11.95 -6.17
C THR A 80 -10.63 -11.30 -6.23
N ALA A 81 -9.60 -12.09 -6.52
CA ALA A 81 -8.26 -11.56 -6.75
C ALA A 81 -8.30 -10.38 -7.76
N PRO A 82 -7.48 -9.34 -7.56
CA PRO A 82 -7.42 -8.20 -8.45
C PRO A 82 -7.05 -8.62 -9.88
N ASP A 83 -7.54 -7.85 -10.86
CA ASP A 83 -7.20 -8.05 -12.27
C ASP A 83 -5.66 -7.95 -12.45
N PRO A 84 -5.00 -8.86 -13.19
CA PRO A 84 -3.58 -8.74 -13.54
C PRO A 84 -3.16 -7.37 -14.10
N ALA A 85 -4.08 -6.64 -14.74
CA ALA A 85 -3.82 -5.27 -15.18
C ALA A 85 -3.68 -4.28 -13.99
N GLN A 86 -4.47 -4.47 -12.92
CA GLN A 86 -4.39 -3.69 -11.68
C GLN A 86 -3.18 -4.10 -10.83
N SER A 87 -2.75 -5.36 -10.88
CA SER A 87 -1.59 -5.86 -10.12
C SER A 87 -0.25 -5.26 -10.57
N SER A 88 -0.20 -4.57 -11.71
CA SER A 88 1.04 -3.97 -12.23
C SER A 88 1.25 -2.51 -11.80
N GLN A 89 0.22 -1.80 -11.34
CA GLN A 89 0.26 -0.34 -11.13
C GLN A 89 0.01 0.13 -9.68
N TRP A 90 -0.10 -0.78 -8.72
CA TRP A 90 -0.24 -0.42 -7.31
C TRP A 90 1.05 0.15 -6.71
N LEU A 91 0.92 1.08 -5.77
CA LEU A 91 2.03 1.59 -4.96
C LEU A 91 2.04 0.99 -3.55
N ARG A 92 0.87 0.54 -3.06
CA ARG A 92 0.77 -0.27 -1.85
C ARG A 92 -0.02 -1.54 -2.08
N GLY A 93 0.48 -2.66 -1.59
CA GLY A 93 -0.15 -3.97 -1.75
C GLY A 93 -0.03 -4.81 -0.49
N GLU A 94 -1.06 -5.56 -0.15
CA GLU A 94 -1.02 -6.58 0.91
C GLU A 94 -1.32 -7.95 0.31
N ASP A 95 -0.49 -8.94 0.63
CA ASP A 95 -0.69 -10.29 0.11
C ASP A 95 0.00 -11.36 0.97
N ARG A 96 -0.32 -12.62 0.69
CA ARG A 96 0.32 -13.79 1.31
C ARG A 96 1.50 -14.27 0.46
N LEU A 97 2.63 -14.45 1.11
CA LEU A 97 3.82 -15.06 0.55
C LEU A 97 3.57 -16.54 0.27
N VAL A 98 3.76 -16.98 -0.96
CA VAL A 98 3.67 -18.39 -1.35
C VAL A 98 5.03 -19.05 -1.23
N ALA A 99 6.07 -18.41 -1.76
CA ALA A 99 7.44 -18.93 -1.75
C ALA A 99 8.46 -17.82 -1.96
N THR A 100 9.72 -18.11 -1.65
CA THR A 100 10.87 -17.27 -1.96
C THR A 100 11.86 -18.01 -2.85
N ALA A 101 12.55 -17.28 -3.72
CA ALA A 101 13.63 -17.80 -4.55
C ALA A 101 14.73 -16.74 -4.66
N GLY A 102 15.70 -16.77 -3.75
CA GLY A 102 16.69 -15.71 -3.61
C GLY A 102 16.02 -14.37 -3.28
N GLU A 103 16.29 -13.36 -4.11
CA GLU A 103 15.78 -11.99 -4.02
C GLU A 103 14.41 -11.82 -4.69
N SER A 104 13.59 -12.87 -4.70
CA SER A 104 12.25 -12.87 -5.32
C SER A 104 11.20 -13.46 -4.39
N LEU A 105 10.05 -12.78 -4.34
CA LEU A 105 8.84 -13.16 -3.62
C LEU A 105 7.80 -13.63 -4.63
N LEU A 106 7.26 -14.83 -4.44
CA LEU A 106 6.03 -15.25 -5.11
C LEU A 106 4.86 -14.98 -4.17
N LEU A 107 3.92 -14.13 -4.59
CA LEU A 107 2.75 -13.73 -3.82
C LEU A 107 1.48 -14.34 -4.42
N GLN A 108 0.47 -14.56 -3.59
CA GLN A 108 -0.73 -15.31 -3.96
C GLN A 108 -1.58 -14.61 -5.04
N GLN A 109 -1.67 -13.28 -5.00
CA GLN A 109 -2.49 -12.44 -5.88
C GLN A 109 -1.66 -11.39 -6.64
N LEU A 110 -0.61 -10.84 -6.04
CA LEU A 110 0.20 -9.75 -6.60
C LEU A 110 1.31 -10.26 -7.54
N GLY A 111 1.49 -11.58 -7.66
CA GLY A 111 2.44 -12.19 -8.58
C GLY A 111 3.87 -12.23 -8.03
N VAL A 112 4.86 -12.11 -8.92
CA VAL A 112 6.28 -12.19 -8.56
C VAL A 112 6.87 -10.80 -8.44
N LEU A 113 7.52 -10.52 -7.31
CA LEU A 113 8.25 -9.28 -7.07
C LEU A 113 9.70 -9.57 -6.71
N ALA A 114 10.61 -8.74 -7.20
CA ALA A 114 12.00 -8.74 -6.77
C ALA A 114 12.22 -7.70 -5.66
N PHE A 115 13.13 -8.00 -4.74
CA PHE A 115 13.63 -7.06 -3.73
C PHE A 115 15.14 -7.04 -3.76
N ASP A 116 15.76 -5.96 -3.31
CA ASP A 116 17.22 -5.82 -3.33
C ASP A 116 17.74 -5.21 -2.02
N ALA A 117 19.05 -4.95 -1.97
CA ALA A 117 19.70 -4.35 -0.80
C ALA A 117 19.16 -2.94 -0.43
N GLY A 118 18.46 -2.27 -1.35
CA GLY A 118 17.80 -0.99 -1.13
C GLY A 118 16.36 -1.13 -0.62
N THR A 119 15.77 -2.34 -0.64
CA THR A 119 14.43 -2.57 -0.09
C THR A 119 14.46 -2.48 1.44
N ARG A 120 13.66 -1.57 2.00
CA ARG A 120 13.55 -1.36 3.45
C ARG A 120 12.69 -2.45 4.10
N TRP A 121 13.15 -2.99 5.22
CA TRP A 121 12.38 -3.92 6.03
C TRP A 121 11.74 -3.22 7.23
N VAL A 122 10.49 -3.57 7.53
CA VAL A 122 9.76 -3.10 8.72
C VAL A 122 9.24 -4.30 9.50
N ASN A 123 9.47 -4.29 10.81
CA ASN A 123 9.04 -5.33 11.75
C ASN A 123 9.52 -6.74 11.38
N GLY A 124 10.66 -6.84 10.72
CA GLY A 124 11.26 -8.11 10.34
C GLY A 124 12.43 -7.94 9.38
N SER A 125 12.76 -9.04 8.70
CA SER A 125 13.86 -9.15 7.76
C SER A 125 13.60 -10.26 6.74
N SER A 126 14.52 -10.44 5.78
CA SER A 126 14.44 -11.57 4.84
C SER A 126 14.47 -12.94 5.52
N ALA A 127 14.99 -13.04 6.75
CA ALA A 127 15.00 -14.29 7.51
C ALA A 127 13.61 -14.72 8.00
N ASP A 128 12.66 -13.79 8.04
CA ASP A 128 11.30 -14.00 8.54
C ASP A 128 10.32 -14.38 7.41
N LEU A 129 10.81 -14.45 6.17
CA LEU A 129 10.03 -14.86 5.00
C LEU A 129 9.70 -16.35 5.07
N GLN A 130 8.44 -16.66 5.35
CA GLN A 130 7.91 -18.02 5.39
C GLN A 130 6.64 -18.13 4.53
N PRO A 131 6.43 -19.25 3.83
CA PRO A 131 5.17 -19.51 3.14
C PRO A 131 3.96 -19.29 4.06
N GLY A 132 2.93 -18.62 3.54
CA GLY A 132 1.72 -18.22 4.26
C GLY A 132 1.81 -16.89 5.01
N ARG A 133 3.02 -16.31 5.16
CA ARG A 133 3.20 -15.02 5.85
C ARG A 133 2.52 -13.91 5.07
N ARG A 134 1.73 -13.09 5.77
CA ARG A 134 1.18 -11.83 5.24
C ARG A 134 2.29 -10.80 5.14
N LEU A 135 2.36 -10.10 4.02
CA LEU A 135 3.31 -9.02 3.75
C LEU A 135 2.55 -7.79 3.29
N VAL A 136 3.01 -6.62 3.72
CA VAL A 136 2.60 -5.35 3.15
C VAL A 136 3.78 -4.76 2.41
N LEU A 137 3.53 -4.32 1.18
CA LEU A 137 4.53 -4.04 0.18
C LEU A 137 4.31 -2.63 -0.34
N SER A 138 5.39 -1.86 -0.47
CA SER A 138 5.36 -0.54 -1.07
C SER A 138 6.27 -0.50 -2.30
N ARG A 139 5.82 0.15 -3.38
CA ARG A 139 6.57 0.33 -4.63
C ARG A 139 6.76 1.81 -4.94
N ASP A 140 7.81 2.12 -5.71
CA ASP A 140 7.92 3.41 -6.39
C ASP A 140 7.14 3.41 -7.72
N ASP A 141 7.10 4.57 -8.38
CA ASP A 141 6.37 4.79 -9.64
C ASP A 141 6.95 3.96 -10.80
N GLU A 142 8.23 3.55 -10.68
CA GLU A 142 8.87 2.61 -11.61
C GLU A 142 8.51 1.14 -11.33
N GLY A 143 7.74 0.86 -10.28
CA GLY A 143 7.29 -0.47 -9.89
C GLY A 143 8.33 -1.29 -9.13
N ARG A 144 9.43 -0.68 -8.67
CA ARG A 144 10.43 -1.34 -7.83
C ARG A 144 9.96 -1.36 -6.38
N LEU A 145 10.21 -2.48 -5.70
CA LEU A 145 9.85 -2.66 -4.30
C LEU A 145 10.75 -1.84 -3.38
N THR A 146 10.17 -0.88 -2.65
CA THR A 146 10.88 0.03 -1.75
C THR A 146 10.80 -0.40 -0.29
N GLU A 147 9.72 -1.09 0.10
CA GLU A 147 9.49 -1.53 1.47
C GLU A 147 8.79 -2.88 1.53
N ILE A 148 9.19 -3.71 2.51
CA ILE A 148 8.46 -4.89 2.96
C ILE A 148 8.20 -4.73 4.46
N LEU A 149 6.93 -4.66 4.83
CA LEU A 149 6.46 -4.72 6.20
C LEU A 149 5.93 -6.12 6.48
N ILE A 150 6.42 -6.71 7.58
CA ILE A 150 5.92 -7.98 8.10
C ILE A 150 5.03 -7.66 9.31
N PRO A 151 3.70 -7.82 9.21
CA PRO A 151 2.81 -7.57 10.35
C PRO A 151 3.21 -8.44 11.55
N ASN A 152 3.15 -7.85 12.75
CA ASN A 152 3.38 -8.62 13.96
C ASN A 152 2.15 -9.48 14.24
N PRO A 153 2.33 -10.75 14.64
CA PRO A 153 1.20 -11.63 14.95
C PRO A 153 0.47 -11.27 16.25
N GLU A 154 1.01 -10.34 17.05
CA GLU A 154 0.40 -9.90 18.32
C GLU A 154 -0.53 -8.68 18.15
N ASP A 155 -0.58 -8.10 16.95
CA ASP A 155 -1.41 -6.92 16.62
C ASP A 155 -2.75 -7.31 15.93
N GLU A 156 -3.08 -8.62 15.84
CA GLU A 156 -4.35 -9.17 15.31
C GLU A 156 -5.36 -9.57 16.40
#